data_AF-A0A7R8CR37-F1
#
_entry.id   AF-A0A7R8CR37-F1
#
_cell.length_a   1.000
_cell.length_b   1.000
_cell.length_c   1.000
_cell.angle_alpha   90.00
_cell.angle_beta   90.00
_cell.angle_gamma   90.00
#
_symmetry.space_group_name_H-M   'P 1'
#
loop_
_entity.id
_entity.type
_entity.pdbx_description
1 polymer ?
#
loop_
_entity_poly.entity_id
_entity_poly.type
_entity_poly.pdbx_seq_one_letter_code
_entity_poly.pdbx_strand_id
1 'polypeptide(L)'
;MNAFTVDEVFSKRIDLEDDPRKKVWPSPFFLDTAQEEDAMESRFQSLKDSLNLTKSSLNHLNLKAWHQHTCSFNSAHGVKMIEILNVYFPSYPESMKTLHICESPGAFISATNHHFQRIKWSWKALSLNPYYEGNTYPDLNNDDRNSRCNLSNWDYGTKNTGSVIEDIEGYFDILRGYGADLVTADGSINCLKTPNEQENMVLRLKTAEIILALNSLKIG
;
A
#
# COMPACT_ATOMS: atom_id res chain seq x y z
N MET A 1 -17.00 -35.50 1.55
CA MET A 1 -16.22 -34.30 1.22
C MET A 1 -17.20 -33.30 0.63
N ASN A 2 -17.62 -32.31 1.41
CA ASN A 2 -18.49 -31.25 0.89
C ASN A 2 -17.60 -30.24 0.18
N ALA A 3 -17.80 -30.10 -1.13
CA ALA A 3 -17.17 -29.05 -1.92
C ALA A 3 -17.90 -27.75 -1.59
N PHE A 4 -17.22 -26.83 -0.89
CA PHE A 4 -17.70 -25.46 -0.74
C PHE A 4 -17.68 -24.78 -2.10
N THR A 5 -18.74 -24.07 -2.45
CA THR A 5 -18.78 -23.29 -3.70
C THR A 5 -17.92 -22.04 -3.55
N VAL A 6 -17.37 -21.53 -4.67
CA VAL A 6 -16.51 -20.33 -4.69
C VAL A 6 -17.17 -19.15 -3.98
N ASP A 7 -18.50 -19.01 -4.14
CA ASP A 7 -19.27 -17.95 -3.49
C ASP A 7 -19.21 -18.04 -1.95
N GLU A 8 -19.22 -19.23 -1.36
CA GLU A 8 -19.15 -19.41 0.10
C GLU A 8 -17.78 -19.03 0.69
N VAL A 9 -16.71 -19.11 -0.11
CA VAL A 9 -15.35 -18.76 0.31
C VAL A 9 -15.14 -17.24 0.24
N PHE A 10 -15.78 -16.55 -0.71
CA PHE A 10 -15.57 -15.13 -0.98
C PHE A 10 -16.69 -14.20 -0.46
N SER A 11 -17.77 -14.73 0.10
CA SER A 11 -18.89 -13.94 0.63
C SER A 11 -18.71 -13.39 2.05
N LYS A 12 -17.48 -13.32 2.58
CA LYS A 12 -17.24 -12.73 3.91
C LYS A 12 -17.53 -11.23 3.90
N ARG A 13 -18.78 -10.87 4.21
CA ARG A 13 -19.15 -9.52 4.65
C ARG A 13 -18.93 -9.46 6.16
N ILE A 14 -18.05 -8.57 6.59
CA ILE A 14 -17.87 -8.25 8.01
C ILE A 14 -18.78 -7.07 8.27
N ASP A 15 -19.92 -7.33 8.91
CA ASP A 15 -20.76 -6.27 9.44
C ASP A 15 -20.07 -5.73 10.69
N LEU A 16 -19.54 -4.51 10.59
CA LEU A 16 -18.95 -3.83 11.74
C LEU A 16 -20.10 -3.43 12.68
N GLU A 17 -20.25 -4.15 13.80
CA GLU A 17 -21.34 -3.95 14.77
C GLU A 17 -21.33 -2.55 15.41
N ASP A 18 -20.18 -1.88 15.42
CA ASP A 18 -19.99 -0.54 15.99
C ASP A 18 -19.66 0.50 14.91
N ASP A 19 -20.18 1.73 15.04
CA ASP A 19 -19.75 2.87 14.23
C ASP A 19 -18.27 3.19 14.56
N PRO A 20 -17.31 2.89 13.65
CA PRO A 20 -15.88 3.06 13.92
C PRO A 20 -15.50 4.54 14.12
N ARG A 21 -16.38 5.49 13.76
CA ARG A 21 -16.19 6.93 13.97
C ARG A 21 -16.46 7.37 15.41
N LYS A 22 -17.08 6.52 16.23
CA LYS A 22 -17.36 6.78 17.65
C LYS A 22 -16.30 6.20 18.58
N LYS A 23 -15.39 5.36 18.06
CA LYS A 23 -14.25 4.87 18.83
C LYS A 23 -13.14 5.93 18.82
N VAL A 24 -12.64 6.25 20.01
CA VAL A 24 -11.37 6.96 20.13
C VAL A 24 -10.31 5.97 19.67
N TRP A 25 -9.79 6.21 18.47
CA TRP A 25 -8.67 5.44 17.95
C TRP A 25 -7.48 5.65 18.88
N PRO A 26 -6.79 4.59 19.32
CA PRO A 26 -5.55 4.75 20.04
C PRO A 26 -4.59 5.59 19.20
N SER A 27 -3.75 6.37 19.89
CA SER A 27 -2.71 7.18 19.26
C SER A 27 -1.96 6.36 18.19
N PRO A 28 -1.52 6.96 17.07
CA PRO A 28 -0.65 6.31 16.08
C PRO A 28 0.59 5.63 16.70
N PHE A 29 0.94 6.02 17.93
CA PHE A 29 1.95 5.41 18.79
C PHE A 29 1.61 4.01 19.32
N PHE A 30 0.46 3.40 18.97
CA PHE A 30 0.19 1.99 19.28
C PHE A 30 1.31 1.05 18.78
N LEU A 31 2.05 1.46 17.74
CA LEU A 31 3.21 0.72 17.24
C LEU A 31 4.38 0.63 18.23
N ASP A 32 4.54 1.59 19.13
CA ASP A 32 5.60 1.60 20.15
C ASP A 32 5.15 0.95 21.47
N THR A 33 3.84 0.82 21.68
CA THR A 33 3.25 0.30 22.93
C THR A 33 2.49 -1.02 22.78
N ALA A 34 2.40 -1.57 21.57
CA ALA A 34 1.93 -2.93 21.35
C ALA A 34 2.94 -3.90 21.97
N GLN A 35 2.80 -4.16 23.26
CA GLN A 35 3.36 -5.36 23.85
C GLN A 35 2.68 -6.54 23.16
N GLU A 36 3.48 -7.46 22.61
CA GLU A 36 3.04 -8.70 21.95
C GLU A 36 2.17 -9.63 22.84
N GLU A 37 1.84 -9.20 24.07
CA GLU A 37 1.16 -9.99 25.10
C GLU A 37 -0.34 -10.15 24.88
N ASP A 38 -0.98 -9.38 23.98
CA ASP A 38 -2.40 -9.56 23.68
C ASP A 38 -2.62 -10.72 22.67
N ALA A 39 -2.55 -11.94 23.21
CA ALA A 39 -3.14 -13.18 22.68
C ALA A 39 -2.89 -13.47 21.19
N MET A 40 -1.64 -13.72 20.81
CA MET A 40 -1.33 -14.37 19.54
C MET A 40 -1.94 -15.78 19.50
N GLU A 41 -3.03 -15.95 18.76
CA GLU A 41 -3.72 -17.23 18.56
C GLU A 41 -2.73 -18.31 18.08
N SER A 42 -2.61 -19.40 18.85
CA SER A 42 -1.63 -20.47 18.63
C SER A 42 -1.68 -21.09 17.22
N ARG A 43 -2.88 -21.10 16.63
CA ARG A 43 -3.11 -21.54 15.25
C ARG A 43 -2.36 -20.67 14.23
N PHE A 44 -2.37 -19.34 14.38
CA PHE A 44 -1.71 -18.45 13.43
C PHE A 44 -0.19 -18.55 13.55
N GLN A 45 0.34 -18.80 14.76
CA GLN A 45 1.77 -19.06 14.95
C GLN A 45 2.19 -20.37 14.27
N SER A 46 1.43 -21.43 14.48
CA SER A 46 1.70 -22.71 13.80
C SER A 46 1.62 -22.59 12.27
N LEU A 47 0.69 -21.79 11.75
CA LEU A 47 0.59 -21.50 10.32
C LEU A 47 1.79 -20.68 9.81
N LYS A 48 2.18 -19.63 10.54
CA LYS A 48 3.38 -18.82 10.24
C LYS A 48 4.61 -19.70 10.14
N ASP A 49 4.81 -20.60 11.09
CA ASP A 49 5.94 -21.53 11.10
C ASP A 49 5.92 -22.46 9.86
N SER A 50 4.78 -23.06 9.55
CA SER A 50 4.63 -23.92 8.37
C SER A 50 4.90 -23.18 7.05
N LEU A 51 4.43 -21.94 6.93
CA LEU A 51 4.66 -21.11 5.74
C LEU A 51 6.13 -20.71 5.63
N ASN A 52 6.76 -20.34 6.75
CA ASN A 52 8.17 -19.99 6.78
C ASN A 52 9.09 -21.17 6.46
N LEU A 53 8.74 -22.39 6.90
CA LEU A 53 9.45 -23.61 6.51
C LEU A 53 9.37 -23.85 4.99
N THR A 54 8.17 -23.68 4.42
CA THR A 54 7.95 -23.80 2.97
C THR A 54 8.72 -22.73 2.19
N LYS A 55 8.69 -21.47 2.64
CA LYS A 55 9.46 -20.38 2.04
C LYS A 55 10.96 -20.66 2.09
N SER A 56 11.44 -21.17 3.23
CA SER A 56 12.86 -21.45 3.45
C SER A 56 13.41 -22.58 2.58
N SER A 57 12.55 -23.46 2.06
CA SER A 57 12.99 -24.49 1.10
C SER A 57 13.56 -23.90 -0.18
N LEU A 58 13.30 -22.62 -0.48
CA LEU A 58 13.80 -21.91 -1.65
C LEU A 58 15.09 -21.11 -1.39
N ASN A 59 15.58 -21.05 -0.14
CA ASN A 59 16.73 -20.21 0.25
C ASN A 59 18.04 -20.59 -0.44
N HIS A 60 18.16 -21.82 -0.94
CA HIS A 60 19.36 -22.31 -1.62
C HIS A 60 19.39 -21.95 -3.12
N LEU A 61 18.29 -21.42 -3.67
CA LEU A 61 18.21 -21.02 -5.06
C LEU A 61 18.95 -19.70 -5.28
N ASN A 62 19.65 -19.58 -6.43
CA ASN A 62 20.34 -18.35 -6.77
C ASN A 62 19.33 -17.22 -7.00
N LEU A 63 19.35 -16.21 -6.11
CA LEU A 63 18.44 -15.07 -6.14
C LEU A 63 18.41 -14.36 -7.50
N LYS A 64 19.56 -14.19 -8.17
CA LYS A 64 19.65 -13.48 -9.45
C LYS A 64 19.02 -14.28 -10.59
N ALA A 65 19.31 -15.59 -10.66
CA ALA A 65 18.71 -16.48 -11.65
C ALA A 65 17.19 -16.65 -11.41
N TRP A 66 16.78 -16.71 -10.13
CA TRP A 66 15.38 -16.76 -9.75
C TRP A 66 14.64 -15.47 -10.12
N HIS A 67 15.20 -14.30 -9.80
CA HIS A 67 14.62 -13.01 -10.20
C HIS A 67 14.53 -12.88 -11.71
N GLN A 68 15.56 -13.27 -12.46
CA GLN A 68 15.53 -13.26 -13.92
C GLN A 68 14.39 -14.13 -14.46
N HIS A 69 14.22 -15.33 -13.90
CA HIS A 69 13.10 -16.20 -14.23
C HIS A 69 11.76 -15.53 -13.90
N THR A 70 11.53 -15.08 -12.66
CA THR A 70 10.23 -14.52 -12.24
C THR A 70 9.89 -13.16 -12.85
N CYS A 71 10.87 -12.29 -13.08
CA CYS A 71 10.67 -10.98 -13.70
C CYS A 71 10.30 -11.11 -15.18
N SER A 72 10.81 -12.12 -15.91
CA SER A 72 10.40 -12.38 -17.29
C SER A 72 8.93 -12.81 -17.43
N PHE A 73 8.29 -13.25 -16.35
CA PHE A 73 6.88 -13.67 -16.35
C PHE A 73 5.93 -12.68 -15.66
N ASN A 74 6.40 -11.56 -15.10
CA ASN A 74 5.57 -10.72 -14.20
C ASN A 74 5.67 -9.21 -14.47
N SER A 75 5.28 -8.76 -15.66
CA SER A 75 5.15 -7.33 -16.04
C SER A 75 3.92 -6.62 -15.42
N ALA A 76 3.41 -7.11 -14.28
CA ALA A 76 1.99 -6.97 -13.93
C ALA A 76 1.60 -5.84 -12.96
N HIS A 77 2.52 -4.96 -12.52
CA HIS A 77 2.20 -3.97 -11.47
C HIS A 77 0.99 -3.09 -11.83
N GLY A 78 0.95 -2.51 -13.03
CA GLY A 78 -0.22 -1.75 -13.51
C GLY A 78 -1.44 -2.63 -13.82
N VAL A 79 -1.23 -3.90 -14.17
CA VAL A 79 -2.32 -4.85 -14.51
C VAL A 79 -3.16 -5.18 -13.29
N LYS A 80 -2.54 -5.33 -12.11
CA LYS A 80 -3.25 -5.52 -10.83
C LYS A 80 -4.27 -4.42 -10.59
N MET A 81 -3.87 -3.17 -10.79
CA MET A 81 -4.76 -2.02 -10.56
C MET A 81 -5.88 -1.96 -11.60
N ILE A 82 -5.61 -2.25 -12.87
CA ILE A 82 -6.65 -2.32 -13.91
C ILE A 82 -7.69 -3.39 -13.55
N GLU A 83 -7.26 -4.56 -13.08
CA GLU A 83 -8.15 -5.64 -12.66
C GLU A 83 -9.05 -5.20 -11.50
N ILE A 84 -8.47 -4.61 -10.45
CA ILE A 84 -9.21 -4.08 -9.30
C ILE A 84 -10.24 -3.03 -9.76
N LEU A 85 -9.84 -2.07 -10.59
CA LEU A 85 -10.73 -1.03 -11.07
C LEU A 85 -11.88 -1.59 -11.91
N ASN A 86 -11.62 -2.54 -12.80
CA ASN A 86 -12.67 -3.17 -13.60
C ASN A 86 -13.71 -3.92 -12.75
N VAL A 87 -13.29 -4.51 -11.62
CA VAL A 87 -14.20 -5.24 -10.72
C VAL A 87 -15.01 -4.29 -9.86
N TYR A 88 -14.39 -3.28 -9.26
CA TYR A 88 -15.01 -2.44 -8.23
C TYR A 88 -15.57 -1.11 -8.74
N PHE A 89 -15.17 -0.66 -9.93
CA PHE A 89 -15.64 0.57 -10.57
C PHE A 89 -16.22 0.30 -11.96
N PRO A 90 -17.29 -0.51 -12.08
CA PRO A 90 -17.89 -0.84 -13.38
C PRO A 90 -18.56 0.36 -14.07
N SER A 91 -18.85 1.43 -13.32
CA SER A 91 -19.46 2.67 -13.81
C SER A 91 -18.48 3.84 -13.72
N TYR A 92 -18.44 4.67 -14.76
CA TYR A 92 -17.54 5.82 -14.84
C TYR A 92 -18.18 7.08 -14.22
N PRO A 93 -17.59 7.67 -13.16
CA PRO A 93 -18.06 8.94 -12.63
C PRO A 93 -17.72 10.10 -13.58
N GLU A 94 -18.41 11.23 -13.47
CA GLU A 94 -18.08 12.45 -14.25
C GLU A 94 -16.74 13.07 -13.84
N SER A 95 -16.41 12.97 -12.55
CA SER A 95 -15.16 13.45 -11.99
C SER A 95 -14.67 12.55 -10.87
N MET A 96 -13.36 12.52 -10.66
CA MET A 96 -12.77 11.76 -9.56
C MET A 96 -11.54 12.48 -9.00
N LYS A 97 -11.38 12.39 -7.69
CA LYS A 97 -10.23 12.86 -6.94
C LYS A 97 -9.54 11.66 -6.28
N THR A 98 -8.28 11.41 -6.63
CA THR A 98 -7.56 10.23 -6.13
C THR A 98 -6.29 10.58 -5.36
N LEU A 99 -5.95 9.76 -4.38
CA LEU A 99 -4.67 9.83 -3.67
C LEU A 99 -3.91 8.53 -3.84
N HIS A 100 -2.60 8.63 -4.12
CA HIS A 100 -1.72 7.50 -4.35
C HIS A 100 -0.54 7.54 -3.36
N ILE A 101 -0.55 6.69 -2.34
CA ILE A 101 0.43 6.69 -1.26
C ILE A 101 1.54 5.66 -1.57
N CYS A 102 2.80 6.06 -1.40
CA CYS A 102 3.98 5.22 -1.66
C CYS A 102 4.01 4.62 -3.08
N GLU A 103 3.59 5.38 -4.07
CA GLU A 103 3.29 4.88 -5.42
C GLU A 103 4.36 5.21 -6.46
N SER A 104 5.63 5.47 -6.09
CA SER A 104 6.69 5.62 -7.10
C SER A 104 7.09 4.26 -7.68
N PRO A 105 7.08 4.05 -9.01
CA PRO A 105 7.17 5.06 -10.08
C PRO A 105 5.84 5.54 -10.69
N GLY A 106 4.69 5.05 -10.22
CA GLY A 106 3.36 5.51 -10.61
C GLY A 106 2.57 4.50 -11.43
N ALA A 107 2.75 3.21 -11.15
CA ALA A 107 2.04 2.15 -11.87
C ALA A 107 0.53 2.25 -11.66
N PHE A 108 0.08 2.47 -10.42
CA PHE A 108 -1.35 2.59 -10.15
C PHE A 108 -1.93 3.91 -10.66
N ILE A 109 -1.14 5.00 -10.62
CA ILE A 109 -1.51 6.29 -11.21
C ILE A 109 -1.76 6.12 -12.71
N SER A 110 -0.85 5.46 -13.41
CA SER A 110 -0.94 5.22 -14.86
C SER A 110 -2.13 4.31 -15.20
N ALA A 111 -2.35 3.25 -14.42
CA ALA A 111 -3.50 2.35 -14.56
C ALA A 111 -4.84 3.07 -14.31
N THR A 112 -4.90 3.92 -13.28
CA THR A 112 -6.08 4.73 -12.93
C THR A 112 -6.40 5.70 -14.06
N ASN A 113 -5.39 6.42 -14.57
CA ASN A 113 -5.54 7.28 -15.73
C ASN A 113 -6.08 6.52 -16.95
N HIS A 114 -5.51 5.33 -17.21
CA HIS A 114 -5.91 4.49 -18.34
C HIS A 114 -7.35 3.99 -18.21
N HIS A 115 -7.79 3.63 -17.00
CA HIS A 115 -9.15 3.16 -16.77
C HIS A 115 -10.18 4.32 -16.89
N PHE A 116 -9.84 5.51 -16.40
CA PHE A 116 -10.74 6.67 -16.35
C PHE A 116 -10.46 7.72 -17.44
N GLN A 117 -10.07 7.32 -18.67
CA GLN A 117 -9.59 8.19 -19.76
C GLN A 117 -10.50 9.33 -20.24
N ARG A 118 -11.68 9.53 -19.64
CA ARG A 118 -12.70 10.48 -20.11
C ARG A 118 -13.37 11.28 -19.00
N ILE A 119 -12.83 11.22 -17.79
CA ILE A 119 -13.41 11.89 -16.63
C ILE A 119 -12.58 13.13 -16.27
N LYS A 120 -13.18 14.07 -15.54
CA LYS A 120 -12.41 15.13 -14.90
C LYS A 120 -11.65 14.55 -13.71
N TRP A 121 -10.38 14.22 -13.93
CA TRP A 121 -9.55 13.56 -12.93
C TRP A 121 -8.55 14.54 -12.30
N SER A 122 -8.55 14.59 -10.97
CA SER A 122 -7.53 15.28 -10.18
C SER A 122 -6.88 14.28 -9.23
N TRP A 123 -5.56 14.35 -9.06
CA TRP A 123 -4.86 13.39 -8.22
C TRP A 123 -3.68 14.01 -7.49
N LYS A 124 -3.32 13.41 -6.35
CA LYS A 124 -2.09 13.68 -5.61
C LYS A 124 -1.38 12.34 -5.34
N ALA A 125 -0.05 12.35 -5.31
CA ALA A 125 0.75 11.20 -4.96
C ALA A 125 1.82 11.53 -3.93
N LEU A 126 2.08 10.58 -3.03
CA LEU A 126 3.13 10.63 -2.02
C LEU A 126 4.12 9.50 -2.29
N SER A 127 5.41 9.77 -2.19
CA SER A 127 6.45 8.73 -2.20
C SER A 127 7.77 9.34 -1.73
N LEU A 128 8.76 8.49 -1.45
CA LEU A 128 10.14 8.93 -1.24
C LEU A 128 10.58 9.87 -2.36
N ASN A 129 11.22 10.97 -1.96
CA ASN A 129 11.71 11.99 -2.88
C ASN A 129 13.01 11.51 -3.55
N PRO A 130 13.04 11.30 -4.88
CA PRO A 130 14.25 10.88 -5.57
C PRO A 130 15.33 11.97 -5.63
N TYR A 131 14.98 13.23 -5.32
CA TYR A 131 15.88 14.37 -5.33
C TYR A 131 16.43 14.73 -3.93
N TYR A 132 16.05 13.98 -2.90
CA TYR A 132 16.54 14.20 -1.54
C TYR A 132 17.77 13.32 -1.27
N GLU A 133 18.92 13.96 -1.01
CA GLU A 133 20.22 13.28 -0.86
C GLU A 133 20.27 12.28 0.31
N GLY A 134 19.41 12.44 1.32
CA GLY A 134 19.33 11.53 2.46
C GLY A 134 18.64 10.20 2.15
N ASN A 135 17.93 10.07 1.02
CA ASN A 135 17.31 8.82 0.61
C ASN A 135 18.34 7.93 -0.11
N THR A 136 18.58 6.73 0.42
CA THR A 136 19.58 5.82 -0.17
C THR A 136 19.01 4.98 -1.32
N TYR A 137 19.85 4.74 -2.35
CA TYR A 137 19.51 4.01 -3.58
C TYR A 137 18.89 2.60 -3.45
N PRO A 138 19.06 1.80 -2.37
CA PRO A 138 18.37 0.52 -2.24
C PRO A 138 16.85 0.63 -2.08
N ASP A 139 16.37 1.79 -1.63
CA ASP A 139 14.98 2.03 -1.25
C ASP A 139 14.22 2.88 -2.29
N LEU A 140 14.94 3.44 -3.27
CA LEU A 140 14.39 4.28 -4.32
C LEU A 140 14.20 3.51 -5.63
N ASN A 141 13.00 3.60 -6.21
CA ASN A 141 12.80 3.26 -7.60
C ASN A 141 13.39 4.36 -8.48
N ASN A 142 14.35 4.01 -9.34
CA ASN A 142 15.07 4.95 -10.22
C ASN A 142 14.24 5.52 -11.39
N ASP A 143 12.98 5.09 -11.55
CA ASP A 143 12.11 5.61 -12.62
C ASP A 143 11.28 6.79 -12.11
N ASP A 144 11.78 8.01 -12.36
CA ASP A 144 11.16 9.26 -11.94
C ASP A 144 10.44 9.99 -13.09
N ARG A 145 10.25 9.33 -14.24
CA ARG A 145 9.65 9.98 -15.42
C ARG A 145 8.25 10.53 -15.12
N ASN A 146 7.43 9.77 -14.39
CA ASN A 146 6.10 10.21 -14.01
C ASN A 146 6.13 11.38 -13.01
N SER A 147 7.07 11.37 -12.07
CA SER A 147 7.19 12.47 -11.10
C SER A 147 7.74 13.74 -11.74
N ARG A 148 8.73 13.65 -12.63
CA ARG A 148 9.24 14.79 -13.41
C ARG A 148 8.16 15.48 -14.25
N CYS A 149 7.34 14.70 -14.96
CA CYS A 149 6.31 15.27 -15.84
C CYS A 149 5.10 15.81 -15.08
N ASN A 150 4.90 15.42 -13.82
CA ASN A 150 3.73 15.76 -13.01
C ASN A 150 4.10 16.32 -11.63
N LEU A 151 5.22 17.05 -11.52
CA LEU A 151 5.78 17.52 -10.24
C LEU A 151 4.76 18.19 -9.31
N SER A 152 3.80 18.95 -9.85
CA SER A 152 2.75 19.61 -9.07
C SER A 152 1.81 18.66 -8.31
N ASN A 153 1.72 17.40 -8.75
CA ASN A 153 0.84 16.39 -8.17
C ASN A 153 1.56 15.52 -7.15
N TRP A 154 2.91 15.60 -7.07
CA TRP A 154 3.70 14.88 -6.09
C TRP A 154 3.97 15.75 -4.87
N ASP A 155 3.70 15.19 -3.70
CA ASP A 155 3.92 15.84 -2.42
C ASP A 155 4.97 15.04 -1.64
N TYR A 156 6.03 15.72 -1.20
CA TYR A 156 7.18 15.11 -0.53
C TYR A 156 7.21 15.42 0.98
N GLY A 157 6.11 15.95 1.52
CA GLY A 157 5.97 16.28 2.93
C GLY A 157 6.70 17.57 3.32
N THR A 158 6.58 17.93 4.58
CA THR A 158 7.15 19.13 5.18
C THR A 158 8.67 19.11 5.23
N LYS A 159 9.25 17.92 5.33
CA LYS A 159 10.71 17.68 5.37
C LYS A 159 11.31 17.40 4.00
N ASN A 160 10.48 17.34 2.95
CA ASN A 160 10.88 17.04 1.57
C ASN A 160 11.57 15.65 1.39
N THR A 161 11.54 14.77 2.39
CA THR A 161 12.12 13.41 2.30
C THR A 161 11.21 12.48 1.50
N GLY A 162 9.89 12.74 1.49
CA GLY A 162 8.91 11.85 0.91
C GLY A 162 8.55 10.63 1.78
N SER A 163 9.18 10.47 2.94
CA SER A 163 8.93 9.34 3.84
C SER A 163 7.65 9.55 4.66
N VAL A 164 6.62 8.75 4.38
CA VAL A 164 5.35 8.79 5.12
C VAL A 164 5.51 8.34 6.58
N ILE A 165 6.53 7.56 6.90
CA ILE A 165 6.81 7.11 8.26
C ILE A 165 7.44 8.23 9.09
N GLU A 166 8.37 8.99 8.49
CA GLU A 166 9.11 10.06 9.19
C GLU A 166 8.32 11.37 9.32
N ASP A 167 7.32 11.56 8.47
CA ASP A 167 6.55 12.80 8.36
C ASP A 167 5.04 12.56 8.36
N ILE A 168 4.60 11.54 9.12
CA ILE A 168 3.18 11.18 9.19
C ILE A 168 2.30 12.35 9.64
N GLU A 169 2.75 13.15 10.62
CA GLU A 169 2.02 14.33 11.11
C GLU A 169 1.93 15.42 10.04
N GLY A 170 3.02 15.69 9.33
CA GLY A 170 3.03 16.64 8.21
C GLY A 170 2.07 16.22 7.12
N TYR A 171 2.10 14.95 6.72
CA TYR A 171 1.13 14.43 5.74
C TYR A 171 -0.30 14.40 6.26
N PHE A 172 -0.51 14.15 7.55
CA PHE A 172 -1.84 14.20 8.17
C PHE A 172 -2.45 15.59 7.99
N ASP A 173 -1.68 16.65 8.22
CA ASP A 173 -2.16 18.02 8.02
C ASP A 173 -2.32 18.39 6.53
N ILE A 174 -1.37 18.00 5.68
CA ILE A 174 -1.44 18.22 4.22
C ILE A 174 -2.68 17.57 3.59
N LEU A 175 -3.05 16.38 4.08
CA LEU A 175 -4.17 15.60 3.54
C LEU A 175 -5.50 15.88 4.25
N ARG A 176 -5.51 16.68 5.31
CA ARG A 176 -6.72 16.98 6.07
C ARG A 176 -7.77 17.64 5.16
N GLY A 177 -8.94 17.02 5.05
CA GLY A 177 -10.01 17.52 4.19
C GLY A 177 -9.73 17.39 2.69
N TYR A 178 -8.75 16.57 2.29
CA TYR A 178 -8.45 16.34 0.87
C TYR A 178 -9.65 15.78 0.11
N GLY A 179 -10.40 14.85 0.72
CA GLY A 179 -11.67 14.34 0.18
C GLY A 179 -11.48 13.50 -1.07
N ALA A 180 -10.61 12.49 -1.03
CA ALA A 180 -10.42 11.55 -2.12
C ALA A 180 -11.63 10.61 -2.28
N ASP A 181 -12.00 10.33 -3.52
CA ASP A 181 -12.94 9.28 -3.90
C ASP A 181 -12.32 7.88 -3.85
N LEU A 182 -11.00 7.82 -4.10
CA LEU A 182 -10.22 6.59 -4.08
C LEU A 182 -8.82 6.90 -3.54
N VAL A 183 -8.40 6.12 -2.55
CA VAL A 183 -7.02 6.11 -2.06
C VAL A 183 -6.41 4.75 -2.41
N THR A 184 -5.19 4.78 -2.92
CA THR A 184 -4.39 3.58 -3.17
C THR A 184 -3.07 3.66 -2.41
N ALA A 185 -2.53 2.51 -2.03
CA ALA A 185 -1.23 2.42 -1.38
C ALA A 185 -0.53 1.11 -1.77
N ASP A 186 0.68 1.19 -2.34
CA ASP A 186 1.51 0.04 -2.73
C ASP A 186 2.95 0.18 -2.19
N GLY A 187 3.09 0.76 -1.00
CA GLY A 187 4.39 0.89 -0.36
C GLY A 187 4.95 -0.45 0.12
N SER A 188 6.26 -0.60 -0.02
CA SER A 188 7.00 -1.76 0.48
C SER A 188 8.36 -1.34 1.01
N ILE A 189 8.96 -2.21 1.84
CA ILE A 189 10.32 -2.05 2.35
C ILE A 189 11.14 -3.27 1.90
N ASN A 190 12.39 -3.03 1.53
CA ASN A 190 13.30 -4.10 1.09
C ASN A 190 13.63 -5.05 2.26
N CYS A 191 13.04 -6.24 2.23
CA CYS A 191 13.21 -7.27 3.27
C CYS A 191 14.07 -8.45 2.80
N LEU A 192 14.91 -8.28 1.77
CA LEU A 192 15.69 -9.38 1.17
C LEU A 192 16.61 -10.10 2.17
N LYS A 193 17.10 -9.40 3.20
CA LYS A 193 18.01 -9.98 4.21
C LYS A 193 17.27 -10.72 5.33
N THR A 194 15.99 -10.40 5.55
CA THR A 194 15.18 -10.91 6.67
C THR A 194 13.73 -11.16 6.22
N PRO A 195 13.50 -12.05 5.23
CA PRO A 195 12.20 -12.22 4.61
C PRO A 195 11.13 -12.81 5.54
N ASN A 196 11.52 -13.42 6.66
CA ASN A 196 10.61 -13.94 7.69
C ASN A 196 10.07 -12.83 8.60
N GLU A 197 10.75 -11.67 8.64
CA GLU A 197 10.36 -10.48 9.42
C GLU A 197 9.65 -9.43 8.57
N GLN A 198 9.32 -9.76 7.32
CA GLN A 198 8.72 -8.81 6.37
C GLN A 198 7.46 -8.14 6.95
N GLU A 199 6.60 -8.90 7.63
CA GLU A 199 5.38 -8.37 8.25
C GLU A 199 5.71 -7.30 9.30
N ASN A 200 6.61 -7.62 10.23
CA ASN A 200 7.05 -6.69 11.27
C ASN A 200 7.75 -5.45 10.70
N MET A 201 8.59 -5.62 9.68
CA MET A 201 9.31 -4.52 9.03
C MET A 201 8.36 -3.57 8.27
N VAL A 202 7.32 -4.12 7.65
CA VAL A 202 6.38 -3.37 6.80
C VAL A 202 5.18 -2.84 7.60
N LEU A 203 4.94 -3.35 8.82
CA LEU A 203 3.82 -2.95 9.67
C LEU A 203 3.73 -1.44 9.86
N ARG A 204 4.84 -0.79 10.22
CA ARG A 204 4.89 0.68 10.41
C ARG A 204 4.49 1.45 9.15
N LEU A 205 4.94 0.97 7.98
CA LEU A 205 4.57 1.56 6.70
C LEU A 205 3.07 1.39 6.44
N LYS A 206 2.53 0.18 6.62
CA LYS A 206 1.10 -0.08 6.40
C LYS A 206 0.21 0.70 7.35
N THR A 207 0.59 0.83 8.61
CA THR A 207 -0.14 1.66 9.56
C THR A 207 -0.14 3.13 9.12
N ALA A 208 1.00 3.67 8.68
CA ALA A 208 1.05 5.04 8.15
C ALA A 208 0.15 5.20 6.92
N GLU A 209 0.21 4.27 5.95
CA GLU A 209 -0.66 4.26 4.77
C GLU A 209 -2.15 4.24 5.14
N ILE A 210 -2.55 3.40 6.11
CA ILE A 210 -3.93 3.30 6.59
C ILE A 210 -4.39 4.62 7.24
N ILE A 211 -3.58 5.19 8.13
CA ILE A 211 -3.90 6.45 8.82
C ILE A 211 -4.10 7.58 7.80
N LEU A 212 -3.18 7.71 6.85
CA LEU A 212 -3.25 8.74 5.81
C LEU A 212 -4.42 8.51 4.86
N ALA A 213 -4.75 7.26 4.53
CA ALA A 213 -5.93 6.91 3.75
C ALA A 213 -7.23 7.32 4.47
N LEU A 214 -7.39 6.96 5.73
CA LEU A 214 -8.58 7.31 6.52
C LEU A 214 -8.74 8.83 6.70
N ASN A 215 -7.63 9.55 6.86
CA ASN A 215 -7.64 11.02 6.98
C ASN A 215 -8.00 11.74 5.67
N SER A 216 -7.74 11.10 4.51
CA SER A 216 -7.89 11.73 3.20
C SER A 216 -9.15 11.34 2.45
N LEU A 217 -9.77 10.20 2.77
CA LEU A 217 -11.00 9.72 2.14
C LEU A 217 -12.19 10.65 2.41
N LYS A 218 -13.05 10.82 1.40
CA LYS A 218 -14.36 11.44 1.59
C LYS A 218 -15.25 10.54 2.47
N ILE A 219 -16.18 11.15 3.21
CA ILE A 219 -17.22 10.41 3.92
C ILE A 219 -18.15 9.79 2.88
N GLY A 220 -18.34 8.47 2.98
CA GLY A 220 -19.24 7.68 2.13
C GLY A 220 -20.70 7.78 2.55
#